data_AF-A0ABD0BAH1-F1
#
_entry.id   AF-A0ABD0BAH1-F1
#
_cell.length_a   1.000
_cell.length_b   1.000
_cell.length_c   1.000
_cell.angle_alpha   90.00
_cell.angle_beta   90.00
_cell.angle_gamma   90.00
#
_symmetry.space_group_name_H-M   'P 1'
#
loop_
_entity.id
_entity.type
_entity.pdbx_description
1 polymer ?
#
loop_
_entity_poly.entity_id
_entity_poly.type
_entity_poly.pdbx_seq_one_letter_code
_entity_poly.pdbx_strand_id
1 'polypeptide(L)'
;MRLGRDGCRVGWLDEPISNTDPALSALPSTCAGPDPAQRYDPAPLPPRWSEGELGWLRQQSQLRVGILQEDYRPFTMIARQRVEGLSADYIDLLARMLDKPVALSAFPDKAHLLRALARGRYTSPASAISPWRTVTPGRSA
;
A
#
# COMPACT_ATOMS: atom_id res chain seq x y z
N MET A 1 38.52 -4.63 1.36
CA MET A 1 38.43 -3.24 1.87
C MET A 1 38.01 -2.32 0.74
N ARG A 2 36.88 -1.64 0.87
CA ARG A 2 36.52 -0.52 -0.02
C ARG A 2 36.12 0.66 0.87
N LEU A 3 36.78 1.79 0.67
CA LEU A 3 36.38 3.06 1.28
C LEU A 3 35.10 3.54 0.58
N GLY A 4 34.10 3.94 1.36
CA GLY A 4 32.96 4.67 0.83
C GLY A 4 33.41 6.03 0.29
N ARG A 5 32.61 6.62 -0.61
CA ARG A 5 32.92 7.89 -1.29
C ARG A 5 33.09 9.08 -0.32
N ASP A 6 32.59 8.94 0.91
CA ASP A 6 32.66 9.96 1.96
C ASP A 6 33.76 9.65 3.01
N GLY A 7 34.67 8.71 2.72
CA GLY A 7 35.74 8.31 3.63
C GLY A 7 35.27 7.53 4.87
N CYS A 8 33.95 7.30 5.04
CA CYS A 8 33.39 6.58 6.17
C CYS A 8 33.51 5.06 6.02
N ARG A 9 33.97 4.40 7.09
CA ARG A 9 34.06 2.94 7.18
C ARG A 9 32.67 2.39 7.51
N VAL A 10 32.07 1.64 6.59
CA VAL A 10 30.86 0.85 6.89
C VAL A 10 31.30 -0.51 7.43
N GLY A 11 31.02 -0.77 8.71
CA GLY A 11 31.17 -2.10 9.32
C GLY A 11 29.87 -2.90 9.17
N TRP A 12 29.98 -4.21 8.93
CA TRP A 12 28.85 -5.13 8.99
C TRP A 12 28.53 -5.48 10.46
N LEU A 13 27.27 -5.83 10.75
CA LEU A 13 26.68 -5.99 12.09
C LEU A 13 27.13 -7.24 12.88
N ASP A 14 28.21 -7.94 12.50
CA ASP A 14 28.57 -9.26 13.05
C ASP A 14 29.86 -9.32 13.88
N GLU A 15 30.45 -8.18 14.30
CA GLU A 15 31.53 -8.20 15.30
C GLU A 15 31.05 -7.69 16.67
N PRO A 16 31.33 -8.41 17.78
CA PRO A 16 31.01 -7.93 19.11
C PRO A 16 31.90 -6.72 19.44
N ILE A 17 31.26 -5.61 19.77
CA ILE A 17 31.91 -4.37 20.21
C ILE A 17 32.64 -4.65 21.54
N SER A 18 33.93 -4.96 21.48
CA SER A 18 34.80 -5.04 22.67
C SER A 18 35.26 -3.62 23.02
N ASN A 19 34.83 -3.12 24.18
CA ASN A 19 35.00 -1.73 24.61
C ASN A 19 36.42 -1.37 25.10
N THR A 20 37.43 -2.08 24.63
CA THR A 20 38.81 -1.98 25.14
C THR A 20 39.81 -1.78 24.01
N ASP A 21 39.51 -0.89 23.06
CA ASP A 21 40.49 -0.41 22.08
C ASP A 21 40.80 1.08 22.32
N PRO A 22 42.02 1.43 22.79
CA PRO A 22 42.40 2.81 23.10
C PRO A 22 42.47 3.72 21.87
N ALA A 23 42.34 3.18 20.64
CA ALA A 23 42.25 3.97 19.42
C ALA A 23 40.86 4.58 19.16
N LEU A 24 39.83 4.22 19.94
CA LEU A 24 38.45 4.74 19.76
C LEU A 24 38.22 6.12 20.37
N SER A 25 39.10 6.58 21.27
CA SER A 25 38.93 7.88 21.97
C SER A 25 39.33 9.10 21.13
N ALA A 26 39.80 8.91 19.89
CA ALA A 26 40.32 9.97 19.03
C ALA A 26 39.54 10.17 17.71
N LEU A 27 38.31 9.64 17.61
CA LEU A 27 37.44 9.91 16.46
C LEU A 27 36.56 11.14 16.76
N PRO A 28 36.43 12.11 15.83
CA PRO A 28 35.43 13.17 15.99
C PRO A 28 34.05 12.51 16.05
N SER A 29 33.33 12.72 17.16
CA SER A 29 32.03 12.11 17.48
C SER A 29 30.87 12.52 16.56
N THR A 30 31.14 13.08 15.38
CA THR A 30 30.11 13.66 14.51
C THR A 30 30.04 12.94 13.18
N CYS A 31 29.85 11.63 13.24
CA CYS A 31 29.01 10.95 12.24
C CYS A 31 27.56 10.96 12.76
N ALA A 32 26.99 12.16 12.96
CA ALA A 32 25.56 12.27 13.14
C ALA A 32 24.93 11.99 11.77
N GLY A 33 24.58 10.73 11.52
CA GLY A 33 23.65 10.39 10.44
C GLY A 33 22.35 11.20 10.59
N PRO A 34 21.55 11.35 9.52
CA PRO A 34 20.26 12.01 9.64
C PRO A 34 19.46 11.41 10.80
N ASP A 35 18.87 12.27 11.62
CA ASP A 35 18.11 11.92 12.81
C ASP A 35 17.14 10.75 12.48
N PRO A 36 17.16 9.61 13.21
CA PRO A 36 16.22 8.53 12.96
C PRO A 36 14.75 8.99 13.04
N ALA A 37 14.44 10.07 13.78
CA ALA A 37 13.12 10.67 13.82
C ALA A 37 12.71 11.39 12.52
N GLN A 38 13.67 11.78 11.66
CA GLN A 38 13.37 12.43 10.37
C GLN A 38 13.00 11.46 9.23
N ARG A 39 13.12 10.13 9.43
CA ARG A 39 12.76 9.14 8.40
C ARG A 39 11.28 8.80 8.36
N TYR A 40 10.53 9.15 9.39
CA TYR A 40 9.10 8.88 9.48
C TYR A 40 8.33 10.18 9.26
N ASP A 41 8.07 10.51 8.01
CA ASP A 41 6.98 11.43 7.68
C ASP A 41 5.68 10.61 7.65
N PRO A 42 4.76 10.76 8.63
CA PRO A 42 3.51 10.01 8.67
C PRO A 42 2.55 10.42 7.55
N ALA A 43 2.78 11.57 6.91
CA ALA A 43 1.93 12.01 5.82
C ALA A 43 2.35 11.31 4.52
N PRO A 44 1.48 10.49 3.89
CA PRO A 44 1.78 9.99 2.56
C PRO A 44 1.99 11.19 1.63
N LEU A 45 3.17 11.29 1.02
CA LEU A 45 3.47 12.31 0.02
C LEU A 45 2.35 12.31 -1.02
N PRO A 46 1.74 13.46 -1.34
CA PRO A 46 0.67 13.49 -2.30
C PRO A 46 1.19 12.96 -3.64
N PRO A 47 0.50 11.98 -4.26
CA PRO A 47 0.91 11.46 -5.55
C PRO A 47 1.00 12.59 -6.58
N ARG A 48 2.10 12.63 -7.33
CA ARG A 48 2.26 13.57 -8.44
C ARG A 48 1.50 13.04 -9.64
N TRP A 49 0.33 13.61 -9.90
CA TRP A 49 -0.51 13.24 -11.04
C TRP A 49 -0.21 14.10 -12.27
N SER A 50 -0.21 13.48 -13.44
CA SER A 50 -0.30 14.16 -14.72
C SER A 50 -1.70 14.72 -14.97
N GLU A 51 -1.82 15.68 -15.90
CA GLU A 51 -3.11 16.24 -16.29
C GLU A 51 -4.06 15.18 -16.89
N GLY A 52 -3.50 14.21 -17.62
CA GLY A 52 -4.26 13.07 -18.16
C GLY A 52 -4.84 12.18 -17.07
N GLU A 53 -4.07 11.88 -16.03
CA GLU A 53 -4.53 11.09 -14.87
C GLU A 53 -5.60 11.84 -14.07
N LEU A 54 -5.42 13.14 -13.83
CA LEU A 54 -6.45 13.97 -13.19
C LEU A 54 -7.72 14.06 -14.05
N GLY A 55 -7.57 14.18 -15.37
CA GLY A 55 -8.68 14.14 -16.32
C GLY A 55 -9.45 12.83 -16.24
N TRP A 56 -8.75 11.70 -16.24
CA TRP A 56 -9.35 10.37 -16.09
C TRP A 56 -10.03 10.20 -14.72
N LEU A 57 -9.39 10.61 -13.63
CA LEU A 57 -9.92 10.47 -12.27
C LEU A 57 -11.20 11.30 -12.06
N ARG A 58 -11.29 12.48 -12.67
CA ARG A 58 -12.50 13.30 -12.68
C ARG A 58 -13.69 12.60 -13.35
N GLN A 59 -13.43 11.80 -14.38
CA GLN A 59 -14.47 11.03 -15.08
C GLN A 59 -14.93 9.81 -14.28
N GLN A 60 -14.15 9.34 -13.30
CA GLN A 60 -14.55 8.22 -12.45
C GLN A 60 -15.46 8.72 -11.32
N SER A 61 -16.72 8.29 -11.31
CA SER A 61 -17.66 8.57 -10.23
C SER A 61 -17.42 7.72 -8.98
N GLN A 62 -16.77 6.56 -9.14
CA GLN A 62 -16.49 5.61 -8.08
C GLN A 62 -15.28 4.74 -8.43
N LEU A 63 -14.56 4.27 -7.41
CA LEU A 63 -13.54 3.25 -7.53
C LEU A 63 -14.22 1.88 -7.54
N ARG A 64 -14.03 1.14 -8.62
CA ARG A 64 -14.49 -0.25 -8.74
C ARG A 64 -13.31 -1.12 -8.39
N VAL A 65 -13.48 -2.01 -7.41
CA VAL A 65 -12.43 -2.94 -6.99
C VAL A 65 -12.99 -4.36 -6.98
N GLY A 66 -12.34 -5.23 -7.74
CA GLY A 66 -12.63 -6.66 -7.77
C GLY A 66 -11.68 -7.41 -6.85
N ILE A 67 -12.22 -8.27 -5.99
CA ILE A 67 -11.44 -9.15 -5.12
C ILE A 67 -11.78 -10.61 -5.38
N LEU A 68 -10.86 -11.51 -5.06
CA LEU A 68 -11.14 -12.95 -5.08
C LEU A 68 -11.86 -13.35 -3.79
N GLN A 69 -12.72 -14.36 -3.86
CA GLN A 69 -13.41 -14.90 -2.69
C GLN A 69 -12.50 -15.73 -1.75
N GLU A 70 -11.25 -15.92 -2.14
CA GLU A 70 -10.27 -16.70 -1.40
C GLU A 70 -9.84 -15.98 -0.10
N ASP A 71 -9.84 -16.72 1.02
CA ASP A 71 -9.46 -16.22 2.35
C ASP A 71 -7.93 -16.24 2.51
N TYR A 72 -7.28 -15.21 1.95
CA TYR A 72 -5.83 -15.05 1.97
C TYR A 72 -5.38 -14.15 3.14
N ARG A 73 -5.33 -14.72 4.33
CA ARG A 73 -4.93 -14.01 5.56
C ARG A 73 -3.44 -13.67 5.57
N PRO A 74 -3.04 -12.53 6.16
CA PRO A 74 -3.87 -11.46 6.76
C PRO A 74 -4.33 -10.38 5.74
N PHE A 75 -4.13 -10.63 4.45
CA PHE A 75 -4.32 -9.62 3.41
C PHE A 75 -5.79 -9.39 3.07
N THR A 76 -6.52 -10.46 2.76
CA THR A 76 -7.94 -10.40 2.41
C THR A 76 -8.68 -11.50 3.17
N MET A 77 -9.64 -11.07 3.99
CA MET A 77 -10.56 -11.94 4.70
C MET A 77 -11.98 -11.56 4.30
N ILE A 78 -12.80 -12.56 3.96
CA ILE A 78 -14.22 -12.33 3.66
C ILE A 78 -15.07 -13.11 4.66
N ALA A 79 -15.73 -12.39 5.54
CA ALA A 79 -16.63 -12.96 6.54
C ALA A 79 -17.98 -12.25 6.47
N ARG A 80 -19.09 -13.02 6.39
CA ARG A 80 -20.46 -12.45 6.33
C ARG A 80 -20.62 -11.34 5.28
N GLN A 81 -20.08 -11.57 4.08
CA GLN A 81 -20.05 -10.60 2.97
C GLN A 81 -19.27 -9.31 3.27
N ARG A 82 -18.48 -9.26 4.33
CA ARG A 82 -17.63 -8.12 4.68
C ARG A 82 -16.17 -8.45 4.42
N VAL A 83 -15.46 -7.48 3.86
CA VAL A 83 -14.04 -7.57 3.53
C VAL A 83 -13.22 -6.90 4.62
N GLU A 84 -12.25 -7.64 5.10
CA GLU A 84 -11.33 -7.26 6.17
C GLU A 84 -9.89 -7.63 5.78
N GLY A 85 -8.94 -7.16 6.59
CA GLY A 85 -7.51 -7.36 6.36
C GLY A 85 -6.85 -6.18 5.67
N LEU A 86 -5.56 -6.34 5.41
CA LEU A 86 -4.70 -5.26 4.90
C LEU A 86 -5.24 -4.68 3.59
N SER A 87 -5.70 -5.52 2.65
CA SER A 87 -6.26 -5.06 1.38
C SER A 87 -7.45 -4.13 1.59
N ALA A 88 -8.32 -4.42 2.56
CA ALA A 88 -9.45 -3.55 2.88
C ALA A 88 -8.97 -2.19 3.41
N ASP A 89 -7.98 -2.17 4.30
CA ASP A 89 -7.49 -0.94 4.89
C ASP A 89 -6.77 -0.05 3.85
N TYR A 90 -6.04 -0.66 2.91
CA TYR A 90 -5.47 0.06 1.77
C TYR A 90 -6.54 0.60 0.81
N ILE A 91 -7.61 -0.15 0.56
CA ILE A 91 -8.74 0.32 -0.26
C ILE A 91 -9.42 1.54 0.40
N ASP A 92 -9.61 1.50 1.73
CA ASP A 92 -10.15 2.64 2.49
C ASP A 92 -9.27 3.87 2.39
N LEU A 93 -7.95 3.68 2.53
CA LEU A 93 -6.98 4.76 2.40
C LEU A 93 -7.03 5.38 1.01
N LEU A 94 -7.03 4.55 -0.05
CA LEU A 94 -7.14 5.01 -1.44
C LEU A 94 -8.45 5.75 -1.70
N ALA A 95 -9.57 5.27 -1.16
CA ALA A 95 -10.87 5.92 -1.29
C ALA A 95 -10.85 7.34 -0.72
N ARG A 96 -10.24 7.52 0.45
CA ARG A 96 -10.10 8.83 1.12
C ARG A 96 -9.12 9.74 0.41
N MET A 97 -7.98 9.21 -0.04
CA MET A 97 -6.97 9.97 -0.78
C MET A 97 -7.50 10.50 -2.12
N LEU A 98 -8.36 9.73 -2.78
CA LEU A 98 -8.92 10.07 -4.09
C LEU A 98 -10.26 10.78 -4.01
N ASP A 99 -10.87 10.88 -2.82
CA ASP A 99 -12.23 11.37 -2.59
C ASP A 99 -13.26 10.69 -3.51
N LYS A 100 -13.24 9.35 -3.54
CA LYS A 100 -14.13 8.54 -4.37
C LYS A 100 -14.79 7.41 -3.58
N PRO A 101 -16.11 7.19 -3.75
CA PRO A 101 -16.76 6.02 -3.18
C PRO A 101 -16.21 4.73 -3.80
N VAL A 102 -16.17 3.65 -3.02
CA VAL A 102 -15.70 2.32 -3.47
C VAL A 102 -16.90 1.40 -3.67
N ALA A 103 -16.88 0.63 -4.75
CA ALA A 103 -17.73 -0.55 -4.91
C ALA A 103 -16.91 -1.82 -5.03
N LEU A 104 -17.15 -2.75 -4.11
CA LEU A 104 -16.50 -4.05 -4.08
C LEU A 104 -17.32 -5.13 -4.79
N SER A 105 -16.63 -5.92 -5.62
CA SER A 105 -17.18 -7.12 -6.24
C SER A 105 -16.27 -8.32 -5.96
N ALA A 106 -16.83 -9.39 -5.42
CA ALA A 106 -16.09 -10.61 -5.11
C ALA A 106 -16.30 -11.67 -6.20
N PHE A 107 -15.22 -12.22 -6.72
CA PHE A 107 -15.21 -13.19 -7.81
C PHE A 107 -14.74 -14.58 -7.33
N PRO A 108 -15.29 -15.67 -7.89
CA PRO A 108 -14.96 -17.02 -7.45
C PRO A 108 -13.52 -17.44 -7.83
N ASP A 109 -12.99 -16.93 -8.95
CA ASP A 109 -11.64 -17.22 -9.39
C ASP A 109 -11.03 -16.07 -10.20
N LYS A 110 -9.72 -16.18 -10.43
CA LYS A 110 -8.94 -15.21 -11.19
C LYS A 110 -9.43 -15.05 -12.64
N ALA A 111 -9.92 -16.10 -13.28
CA ALA A 111 -10.38 -16.01 -14.66
C ALA A 111 -11.66 -15.17 -14.79
N HIS A 112 -12.59 -15.27 -13.83
CA HIS A 112 -13.78 -14.43 -13.75
C HIS A 112 -13.43 -12.95 -13.49
N LEU A 113 -12.50 -12.71 -12.56
CA LEU A 113 -12.00 -11.36 -12.25
C LEU A 113 -11.32 -10.71 -13.46
N LEU A 114 -10.39 -11.41 -14.11
CA LEU A 114 -9.65 -10.89 -15.27
C LEU A 114 -10.59 -10.61 -16.45
N ARG A 115 -11.58 -11.47 -16.70
CA ARG A 115 -12.61 -11.23 -17.73
C ARG A 115 -13.42 -9.97 -17.42
N ALA A 116 -13.75 -9.71 -16.15
CA ALA A 116 -14.47 -8.52 -15.74
C ALA A 116 -13.61 -7.24 -15.89
N LEU A 117 -12.33 -7.32 -15.54
CA LEU A 117 -11.36 -6.23 -15.70
C LEU A 117 -11.15 -5.86 -17.17
N ALA A 118 -10.94 -6.86 -18.03
CA ALA A 118 -10.72 -6.64 -19.48
C ALA A 118 -11.88 -5.90 -20.17
N ARG A 119 -13.10 -6.02 -19.63
CA ARG A 119 -14.30 -5.37 -20.19
C ARG A 119 -14.57 -3.99 -19.59
N GLY A 120 -13.77 -3.55 -18.61
CA GLY A 120 -13.97 -2.31 -17.87
C GLY A 120 -15.32 -2.24 -17.13
N ARG A 121 -15.99 -3.38 -16.95
CA ARG A 121 -17.38 -3.45 -16.50
C ARG A 121 -17.58 -4.57 -15.51
N TYR A 122 -17.38 -4.24 -14.24
CA TYR A 122 -18.10 -4.84 -13.13
C TYR A 122 -18.79 -3.70 -12.40
N THR A 123 -20.08 -3.55 -12.67
CA THR A 123 -20.97 -2.61 -11.98
C THR A 123 -21.64 -3.38 -10.88
N SER A 124 -21.33 -3.04 -9.63
CA SER A 124 -22.27 -3.27 -8.55
C SER A 124 -23.44 -2.29 -8.74
N PRO A 125 -24.70 -2.74 -8.82
CA PRO A 125 -25.83 -1.82 -8.79
C PRO A 125 -25.79 -1.07 -7.46
N ALA A 126 -25.90 0.25 -7.55
CA ALA A 126 -25.76 1.18 -6.46
C ALA A 126 -26.52 0.75 -5.18
N SER A 127 -25.81 0.73 -4.07
CA SER A 127 -26.40 1.06 -2.77
C SER A 127 -25.37 1.87 -1.98
N ALA A 128 -25.47 3.20 -2.10
CA ALA A 128 -24.73 4.18 -1.33
C ALA A 128 -25.10 4.20 0.16
N ILE A 129 -25.79 3.16 0.64
CA ILE A 129 -26.29 3.01 2.00
C ILE A 129 -25.68 1.80 2.72
N SER A 130 -24.96 0.93 1.98
CA SER A 130 -24.19 -0.16 2.59
C SER A 130 -22.75 0.28 2.79
N PRO A 131 -22.11 -0.02 3.95
CA PRO A 131 -20.69 0.28 4.15
C PRO A 131 -19.89 -0.41 3.04
N TRP A 132 -19.01 0.34 2.37
CA TRP A 132 -18.28 -0.13 1.17
C TRP A 132 -17.53 -1.46 1.35
N ARG A 133 -17.24 -1.86 2.60
CA ARG A 133 -16.67 -3.17 2.95
C ARG A 133 -17.58 -4.35 2.65
N THR A 134 -18.84 -4.14 2.26
CA THR A 134 -19.71 -5.24 1.81
C THR A 134 -19.40 -5.64 0.37
N VAL A 135 -19.17 -6.92 0.10
CA VAL A 135 -18.98 -7.45 -1.24
C VAL A 135 -20.30 -7.83 -1.89
N THR A 136 -20.41 -7.48 -3.17
CA THR A 136 -21.44 -8.03 -4.06
C THR A 136 -20.84 -9.14 -4.93
N PRO A 137 -21.60 -10.20 -5.29
CA PRO A 137 -21.11 -11.20 -6.23
C PRO A 137 -20.76 -10.57 -7.58
N GLY A 138 -19.51 -10.74 -8.01
CA GLY A 138 -19.04 -10.29 -9.31
C GLY A 138 -19.65 -11.12 -10.43
N ARG A 139 -20.16 -10.47 -11.49
CA ARG A 139 -20.67 -11.13 -12.68
C ARG A 139 -19.70 -10.92 -13.85
N SER A 140 -19.23 -12.01 -14.43
CA SER A 140 -18.59 -12.03 -15.74
C SER A 140 -19.68 -12.43 -16.74
N ALA A 141 -20.21 -11.49 -17.53
CA ALA A 141 -21.20 -11.84 -18.56
C ALA A 141 -20.62 -12.77 -19.63
#